data_AF-A0A5D2HWR6-F1
#
_entry.id   AF-A0A5D2HWR6-F1
#
_cell.length_a   1.000
_cell.length_b   1.000
_cell.length_c   1.000
_cell.angle_alpha   90.00
_cell.angle_beta   90.00
_cell.angle_gamma   90.00
#
_symmetry.space_group_name_H-M   'P 1'
#
loop_
_entity.id
_entity.type
_entity.pdbx_description
1 polymer ?
#
loop_
_entity_poly.entity_id
_entity_poly.type
_entity_poly.pdbx_seq_one_letter_code
_entity_poly.pdbx_strand_id
1 'polypeptide(L)'
;MDNWSSVLFAMAGGVVLSLGNLSTQYAWAFVGLSVVEVISSSMTVVIGTTLNYFLDGKINKAEILFPGVGCFLVAVCLASAVHSSNAADYKAKLSSWPIDNETGKGTVLPSASEEAVLKDRENGGGPIRKAKAGTATFLIELEKRRSIKVFGKSMFIGLTLTFFAGVCFSLFSPAFNLATNDQWHTLKQGVPKLVVYTAFFYFSVSCFVIALVLNISFLYHPALGVSKSSFKAYLKDWNGRGWAFLAGFLCGFGNGLQFMGGQAAGYAAADAVQALPLVSTFWGVVLFGEYRRSSRRTYILLFSMLFMFIAAVGILMASSGHRK
;
A
#
# COMPACT_ATOMS: atom_id res chain seq x y z
N MET A 1 8.87 -14.99 33.39
CA MET A 1 9.14 -13.76 32.62
C MET A 1 7.96 -12.82 32.83
N ASP A 2 8.11 -11.78 33.67
CA ASP A 2 7.00 -10.90 34.09
C ASP A 2 6.65 -9.80 33.06
N ASN A 3 7.26 -9.80 31.88
CA ASN A 3 7.06 -8.81 30.82
C ASN A 3 6.22 -9.32 29.62
N TRP A 4 5.44 -10.38 29.83
CA TRP A 4 4.69 -11.04 28.77
C TRP A 4 3.68 -10.12 28.06
N SER A 5 3.03 -9.20 28.78
CA SER A 5 2.10 -8.23 28.20
C SER A 5 2.78 -7.37 27.12
N SER A 6 3.98 -6.86 27.39
CA SER A 6 4.77 -6.12 26.41
C SER A 6 5.21 -6.96 25.22
N VAL A 7 5.60 -8.22 25.46
CA VAL A 7 5.93 -9.17 24.38
C VAL A 7 4.72 -9.38 23.47
N LEU A 8 3.54 -9.57 24.06
CA LEU A 8 2.30 -9.74 23.30
C LEU A 8 1.94 -8.50 22.48
N PHE A 9 2.16 -7.28 23.00
CA PHE A 9 1.97 -6.07 22.21
C PHE A 9 2.93 -5.97 21.03
N ALA A 10 4.21 -6.32 21.23
CA ALA A 10 5.19 -6.35 20.14
C ALA A 10 4.79 -7.38 19.07
N MET A 11 4.37 -8.58 19.49
CA MET A 11 3.88 -9.62 18.59
C MET A 11 2.59 -9.21 17.86
N ALA A 12 1.66 -8.57 18.57
CA ALA A 12 0.43 -8.05 17.96
C ALA A 12 0.75 -7.03 16.87
N GLY A 13 1.71 -6.12 17.13
CA GLY A 13 2.23 -5.19 16.13
C GLY A 13 2.72 -5.90 14.87
N GLY A 14 3.50 -6.96 15.02
CA GLY A 14 4.04 -7.70 13.87
C GLY A 14 2.96 -8.46 13.10
N VAL A 15 1.97 -9.02 13.80
CA VAL A 15 0.80 -9.64 13.17
C VAL A 15 0.02 -8.64 12.34
N VAL A 16 -0.35 -7.49 12.91
CA VAL A 16 -1.15 -6.49 12.17
C VAL A 16 -0.35 -5.89 11.00
N LEU A 17 0.95 -5.62 11.15
CA LEU A 17 1.78 -5.18 10.02
C LEU A 17 1.76 -6.21 8.87
N SER A 18 1.90 -7.49 9.18
CA SER A 18 1.93 -8.56 8.18
C SER A 18 0.59 -8.72 7.47
N LEU A 19 -0.52 -8.63 8.21
CA LEU A 19 -1.87 -8.62 7.63
C LEU A 19 -2.11 -7.40 6.74
N GLY A 20 -1.64 -6.22 7.16
CA GLY A 20 -1.67 -5.00 6.36
C GLY A 20 -0.90 -5.16 5.05
N ASN A 21 0.36 -5.59 5.12
CA ASN A 21 1.22 -5.81 3.95
C ASN A 21 0.62 -6.82 2.97
N LEU A 22 0.04 -7.91 3.46
CA LEU A 22 -0.60 -8.92 2.61
C LEU A 22 -1.87 -8.37 1.95
N SER A 23 -2.71 -7.68 2.72
CA SER A 23 -3.96 -7.09 2.23
C SER A 23 -3.70 -6.02 1.18
N THR A 24 -2.68 -5.19 1.38
CA THR A 24 -2.20 -4.18 0.42
C THR A 24 -1.78 -4.82 -0.91
N GLN A 25 -1.02 -5.91 -0.87
CA GLN A 25 -0.60 -6.63 -2.09
C GLN A 25 -1.80 -7.13 -2.92
N TYR A 26 -2.83 -7.65 -2.25
CA TYR A 26 -4.05 -8.03 -2.93
C TYR A 26 -4.84 -6.81 -3.42
N ALA A 27 -4.95 -5.75 -2.61
CA ALA A 27 -5.68 -4.54 -2.95
C ALA A 27 -5.11 -3.84 -4.20
N TRP A 28 -3.78 -3.82 -4.37
CA TRP A 28 -3.13 -3.25 -5.57
C TRP A 28 -3.64 -3.88 -6.86
N ALA A 29 -3.97 -5.17 -6.86
CA ALA A 29 -4.51 -5.84 -8.04
C ALA A 29 -5.89 -5.31 -8.43
N PHE A 30 -6.72 -4.91 -7.45
CA PHE A 30 -8.09 -4.44 -7.67
C PHE A 30 -8.19 -2.94 -7.97
N VAL A 31 -7.56 -2.09 -7.15
CA VAL A 31 -7.77 -0.63 -7.18
C VAL A 31 -6.52 0.17 -7.56
N GLY A 32 -5.38 -0.50 -7.74
CA GLY A 32 -4.12 0.11 -8.19
C GLY A 32 -3.27 0.70 -7.07
N LEU A 33 -1.98 0.87 -7.34
CA LEU A 33 -0.97 1.32 -6.37
C LEU A 33 -1.35 2.67 -5.74
N SER A 34 -1.65 3.68 -6.56
CA SER A 34 -1.87 5.04 -6.07
C SER A 34 -3.06 5.16 -5.10
N VAL A 35 -4.18 4.47 -5.39
CA VAL A 35 -5.38 4.51 -4.54
C VAL A 35 -5.12 3.80 -3.22
N VAL A 36 -4.50 2.62 -3.25
CA VAL A 36 -4.19 1.85 -2.04
C VAL A 36 -3.23 2.62 -1.14
N GLU A 37 -2.12 3.13 -1.69
CA GLU A 37 -1.10 3.83 -0.92
C GLU A 37 -1.66 5.11 -0.28
N VAL A 38 -2.45 5.88 -1.04
CA VAL A 38 -3.06 7.11 -0.52
C VAL A 38 -4.02 6.80 0.61
N ILE A 39 -4.98 5.88 0.44
CA ILE A 39 -5.99 5.60 1.48
C ILE A 39 -5.32 4.99 2.72
N SER A 40 -4.49 3.97 2.56
CA SER A 40 -3.85 3.28 3.68
C SER A 40 -2.94 4.21 4.48
N SER A 41 -2.10 5.01 3.80
CA SER A 41 -1.22 5.98 4.46
C SER A 41 -2.01 7.08 5.17
N SER A 42 -3.14 7.51 4.61
CA SER A 42 -4.03 8.49 5.27
C SER A 42 -4.55 7.98 6.58
N MET A 43 -5.04 6.74 6.60
CA MET A 43 -5.53 6.11 7.82
C MET A 43 -4.40 5.99 8.84
N THR A 44 -3.22 5.51 8.40
CA THR A 44 -2.06 5.37 9.28
C THR A 44 -1.64 6.70 9.89
N VAL A 45 -1.56 7.76 9.11
CA VAL A 45 -1.14 9.08 9.62
C VAL A 45 -2.22 9.72 10.49
N VAL A 46 -3.50 9.55 10.20
CA VAL A 46 -4.57 10.15 11.02
C VAL A 46 -4.76 9.38 12.31
N ILE A 47 -4.92 8.07 12.23
CA ILE A 47 -5.23 7.20 13.36
C ILE A 47 -3.96 6.86 14.13
N GLY A 48 -2.92 6.37 13.44
CA GLY A 48 -1.66 5.93 14.05
C GLY A 48 -0.94 7.06 14.76
N THR A 49 -0.70 8.19 14.10
CA THR A 49 -0.06 9.37 14.71
C THR A 49 -0.83 9.87 15.92
N THR A 50 -2.17 9.92 15.84
CA THR A 50 -3.01 10.38 16.96
C THR A 50 -2.92 9.42 18.13
N LEU A 51 -3.05 8.11 17.90
CA LEU A 51 -2.89 7.10 18.95
C LEU A 51 -1.49 7.18 19.57
N ASN A 52 -0.45 7.22 18.74
CA ASN A 52 0.93 7.33 19.20
C ASN A 52 1.18 8.60 20.01
N TYR A 53 0.58 9.73 19.65
CA TYR A 53 0.72 10.96 20.42
C TYR A 53 0.25 10.78 21.88
N PHE A 54 -0.90 10.14 22.08
CA PHE A 54 -1.41 9.86 23.43
C PHE A 54 -0.66 8.70 24.11
N LEU A 55 -0.30 7.66 23.36
CA LEU A 55 0.44 6.49 23.82
C LEU A 55 1.94 6.74 24.00
N ASP A 56 2.41 7.96 23.76
CA ASP A 56 3.78 8.36 23.98
C ASP A 56 3.87 9.55 24.96
N GLY A 57 2.91 9.65 25.88
CA GLY A 57 2.92 10.69 26.91
C GLY A 57 2.90 12.11 26.35
N LYS A 58 2.44 12.30 25.10
CA LYS A 58 2.36 13.59 24.41
C LYS A 58 3.71 14.30 24.27
N ILE A 59 4.81 13.54 24.10
CA ILE A 59 6.14 14.15 23.96
C ILE A 59 6.30 15.01 22.69
N ASN A 60 5.54 14.71 21.64
CA ASN A 60 5.55 15.48 20.40
C ASN A 60 4.82 16.82 20.59
N LYS A 61 5.29 17.89 19.93
CA LYS A 61 4.65 19.21 20.00
C LYS A 61 3.34 19.21 19.24
N ALA A 62 2.21 19.16 19.93
CA ALA A 62 0.87 19.08 19.34
C ALA A 62 0.59 20.19 18.32
N GLU A 63 1.02 21.42 18.63
CA GLU A 63 0.89 22.62 17.79
C GLU A 63 1.59 22.49 16.44
N ILE A 64 2.54 21.56 16.30
CA ILE A 64 3.26 21.27 15.05
C ILE A 64 2.75 19.95 14.46
N LEU A 65 2.56 18.93 15.29
CA LEU A 65 2.15 17.59 14.87
C LEU A 65 0.82 17.59 14.09
N PHE A 66 -0.23 18.18 14.65
CA PHE A 66 -1.56 18.12 14.06
C PHE A 66 -1.72 18.95 12.78
N PRO A 67 -1.07 20.12 12.63
CA PRO A 67 -0.94 20.75 11.32
C PRO A 67 -0.28 19.86 10.27
N GLY A 68 0.74 19.07 10.64
CA GLY A 68 1.35 18.08 9.75
C GLY A 68 0.36 17.01 9.29
N VAL A 69 -0.44 16.47 10.21
CA VAL A 69 -1.55 15.55 9.89
C VAL A 69 -2.57 16.24 8.97
N GLY A 70 -2.90 17.51 9.23
CA GLY A 70 -3.77 18.32 8.37
C GLY A 70 -3.23 18.50 6.95
N CYS A 71 -1.93 18.78 6.79
CA CYS A 71 -1.27 18.82 5.49
C CYS A 71 -1.38 17.48 4.75
N PHE A 72 -1.27 16.36 5.48
CA PHE A 72 -1.45 15.03 4.91
C PHE A 72 -2.88 14.84 4.38
N LEU A 73 -3.90 15.23 5.13
CA LEU A 73 -5.30 15.18 4.68
C LEU A 73 -5.54 16.05 3.43
N VAL A 74 -4.95 17.25 3.37
CA VAL A 74 -5.02 18.11 2.18
C VAL A 74 -4.35 17.43 0.98
N ALA A 75 -3.17 16.82 1.18
CA ALA A 75 -2.48 16.08 0.12
C ALA A 75 -3.36 14.94 -0.43
N VAL A 76 -4.14 14.27 0.42
CA VAL A 76 -5.04 13.18 0.03
C VAL A 76 -6.24 13.67 -0.79
N CYS A 77 -6.81 14.82 -0.42
CA CYS A 77 -7.83 15.48 -1.22
C CYS A 77 -7.28 15.87 -2.60
N LEU A 78 -6.05 16.40 -2.64
CA LEU A 78 -5.37 16.71 -3.89
C LEU A 78 -5.07 15.44 -4.71
N ALA A 79 -4.67 14.34 -4.08
CA ALA A 79 -4.45 13.05 -4.74
C ALA A 79 -5.72 12.52 -5.42
N SER A 80 -6.86 12.62 -4.72
CA SER A 80 -8.17 12.27 -5.27
C SER A 80 -8.51 13.13 -6.48
N ALA A 81 -8.23 14.44 -6.40
CA ALA A 81 -8.42 15.37 -7.51
C ALA A 81 -7.47 15.09 -8.69
N VAL A 82 -6.21 14.75 -8.42
CA VAL A 82 -5.22 14.32 -9.42
C VAL A 82 -5.74 13.10 -10.18
N HIS A 83 -6.26 12.09 -9.47
CA HIS A 83 -6.81 10.89 -10.11
C HIS A 83 -8.02 11.17 -10.97
N SER A 84 -8.98 11.95 -10.46
CA SER A 84 -10.16 12.35 -11.22
C SER A 84 -9.78 13.14 -12.48
N SER A 85 -8.86 14.09 -12.34
CA SER A 85 -8.34 14.90 -13.46
C SER A 85 -7.60 14.05 -14.48
N ASN A 86 -6.74 13.12 -14.03
CA ASN A 86 -5.99 12.24 -14.92
C ASN A 86 -6.91 11.23 -15.64
N ALA A 87 -7.96 10.74 -14.99
CA ALA A 87 -8.96 9.87 -15.62
C ALA A 87 -9.73 10.61 -16.73
N ALA A 88 -10.09 11.87 -16.50
CA ALA A 88 -10.70 12.73 -17.53
C ALA A 88 -9.75 12.96 -18.72
N ASP A 89 -8.48 13.26 -18.45
CA ASP A 89 -7.46 13.42 -19.49
C ASP A 89 -7.26 12.12 -20.29
N TYR A 90 -7.29 10.96 -19.63
CA TYR A 90 -7.18 9.66 -20.28
C TYR A 90 -8.38 9.38 -21.19
N LYS A 91 -9.60 9.66 -20.73
CA LYS A 91 -10.81 9.56 -21.55
C LYS A 91 -10.77 10.47 -22.77
N ALA A 92 -10.29 11.72 -22.60
CA ALA A 92 -10.13 12.67 -23.70
C ALA A 92 -9.12 12.17 -24.75
N LYS A 93 -7.96 11.65 -24.30
CA LYS A 93 -6.93 11.04 -25.17
C LYS A 93 -7.46 9.82 -25.96
N LEU A 94 -8.31 9.02 -25.34
CA LEU A 94 -8.97 7.88 -26.01
C LEU A 94 -9.98 8.34 -27.06
N SER A 95 -10.78 9.36 -26.74
CA SER A 95 -11.77 9.90 -27.68
C SER A 95 -11.17 10.63 -28.88
N SER A 96 -9.97 11.20 -28.74
CA SER A 96 -9.27 11.88 -29.83
C SER A 96 -8.37 10.96 -30.65
N TRP A 97 -8.20 9.70 -30.23
CA TRP A 97 -7.46 8.73 -31.01
C TRP A 97 -8.31 8.35 -32.23
N PRO A 98 -7.83 8.55 -33.47
CA PRO A 98 -8.58 8.08 -34.63
C PRO A 98 -8.86 6.59 -34.46
N ILE A 99 -10.14 6.23 -34.56
CA ILE A 99 -10.52 4.88 -34.95
C ILE A 99 -9.86 4.72 -36.32
N ASP A 100 -8.84 3.87 -36.41
CA ASP A 100 -8.35 3.42 -37.70
C ASP A 100 -9.57 2.80 -38.38
N ASN A 101 -10.17 3.56 -39.30
CA ASN A 101 -11.23 3.14 -40.19
C ASN A 101 -10.63 2.15 -41.19
N GLU A 102 -10.32 0.95 -40.72
CA GLU A 102 -10.27 -0.25 -41.55
C GLU A 102 -11.02 -1.37 -40.84
N THR A 103 -12.31 -1.15 -40.63
CA THR A 103 -13.39 -2.08 -41.00
C THR A 103 -14.72 -1.45 -40.59
N GLY A 104 -15.41 -0.90 -41.57
CA GLY A 104 -16.73 -0.32 -41.37
C GLY A 104 -17.73 -1.39 -40.95
N LYS A 105 -18.26 -1.26 -39.74
CA LYS A 105 -19.69 -1.21 -39.45
C LYS A 105 -19.87 -0.94 -37.96
N GLY A 106 -20.43 0.23 -37.67
CA GLY A 106 -20.73 0.64 -36.31
C GLY A 106 -21.62 -0.39 -35.63
N THR A 107 -21.31 -0.71 -34.38
CA THR A 107 -22.32 -1.16 -33.45
C THR A 107 -22.00 -0.60 -32.07
N VAL A 108 -23.00 0.09 -31.54
CA VAL A 108 -23.15 0.51 -30.14
C VAL A 108 -22.77 -0.67 -29.22
N LEU A 109 -22.20 -0.37 -28.05
CA LEU A 109 -22.03 -1.33 -26.94
C LEU A 109 -23.24 -2.27 -26.84
N PRO A 110 -23.04 -3.59 -26.70
CA PRO A 110 -23.79 -4.26 -25.65
C PRO A 110 -22.95 -5.29 -24.90
N SER A 111 -23.42 -5.53 -23.67
CA SER A 111 -23.29 -6.75 -22.87
C SER A 111 -22.49 -7.89 -23.47
N ALA A 112 -21.47 -8.29 -22.72
CA ALA A 112 -20.69 -9.50 -22.91
C ALA A 112 -21.56 -10.73 -23.22
N SER A 113 -21.20 -11.44 -24.29
CA SER A 113 -21.44 -12.87 -24.46
C SER A 113 -20.19 -13.50 -25.08
N GLU A 114 -19.76 -14.64 -24.52
CA GLU A 114 -18.49 -15.32 -24.81
C GLU A 114 -18.36 -15.83 -26.25
N GLU A 115 -19.43 -15.84 -27.03
CA GLU A 115 -19.46 -16.41 -28.39
C GLU A 115 -18.86 -15.51 -29.47
N ALA A 116 -18.79 -14.19 -29.26
CA ALA A 116 -18.23 -13.27 -30.26
C ALA A 116 -16.69 -13.36 -30.37
N VAL A 117 -16.01 -13.89 -29.35
CA VAL A 117 -14.54 -13.93 -29.26
C VAL A 117 -13.94 -15.11 -30.04
N LEU A 118 -14.72 -16.15 -30.36
CA LEU A 118 -14.20 -17.33 -31.05
C LEU A 118 -14.04 -17.17 -32.56
N LYS A 119 -14.79 -16.24 -33.20
CA LYS A 119 -14.77 -16.05 -34.66
C LYS A 119 -13.63 -15.19 -35.18
N ASP A 120 -12.96 -14.43 -34.31
CA ASP A 120 -11.87 -13.52 -34.71
C ASP A 120 -10.51 -14.22 -34.89
N ARG A 121 -10.50 -15.56 -34.88
CA ARG A 121 -9.28 -16.38 -34.91
C ARG A 121 -8.98 -17.06 -36.24
N GLU A 122 -9.81 -16.88 -37.28
CA GLU A 122 -9.64 -17.58 -38.56
C GLU A 122 -9.12 -16.74 -39.72
N ASN A 123 -8.75 -15.47 -39.55
CA ASN A 123 -8.15 -14.72 -40.66
C ASN A 123 -7.03 -13.77 -40.25
N GLY A 124 -5.86 -13.98 -40.85
CA GLY A 124 -4.84 -12.94 -40.99
C GLY A 124 -3.56 -13.17 -40.20
N GLY A 125 -2.61 -13.88 -40.79
CA GLY A 125 -1.20 -13.77 -40.44
C GLY A 125 -0.70 -12.36 -40.72
N GLY A 126 -0.39 -11.61 -39.67
CA GLY A 126 0.18 -10.26 -39.72
C GLY A 126 0.96 -9.97 -38.44
N PRO A 127 1.93 -9.04 -38.47
CA PRO A 127 2.86 -8.82 -37.37
C PRO A 127 2.10 -8.44 -36.10
N ILE A 128 2.46 -9.07 -34.97
CA ILE A 128 1.84 -8.87 -33.66
C ILE A 128 1.94 -7.39 -33.28
N ARG A 129 0.94 -6.59 -33.65
CA ARG A 129 0.75 -5.24 -33.11
C ARG A 129 0.50 -5.43 -31.61
N LYS A 130 1.46 -5.06 -30.77
CA LYS A 130 1.30 -5.02 -29.31
C LYS A 130 -0.04 -4.34 -29.00
N ALA A 131 -0.95 -5.06 -28.34
CA ALA A 131 -2.28 -4.56 -28.03
C ALA A 131 -2.17 -3.18 -27.36
N LYS A 132 -2.97 -2.23 -27.83
CA LYS A 132 -2.91 -0.84 -27.42
C LYS A 132 -3.49 -0.69 -26.01
N ALA A 133 -2.78 0.02 -25.13
CA ALA A 133 -3.21 0.24 -23.76
C ALA A 133 -4.63 0.83 -23.70
N GLY A 134 -5.52 0.18 -22.95
CA GLY A 134 -6.93 0.57 -22.82
C GLY A 134 -7.93 -0.19 -23.72
N THR A 135 -7.48 -1.03 -24.65
CA THR A 135 -8.37 -1.91 -25.45
C THR A 135 -8.75 -3.19 -24.68
N ALA A 136 -9.92 -3.78 -24.95
CA ALA A 136 -10.34 -5.05 -24.34
C ALA A 136 -9.31 -6.18 -24.52
N THR A 137 -8.69 -6.28 -25.70
CA THR A 137 -7.60 -7.24 -25.98
C THR A 137 -6.37 -6.99 -25.11
N PHE A 138 -6.00 -5.73 -24.87
CA PHE A 138 -4.92 -5.38 -23.95
C PHE A 138 -5.28 -5.73 -22.51
N LEU A 139 -6.53 -5.48 -22.08
CA LEU A 139 -6.98 -5.84 -20.73
C LEU A 139 -7.00 -7.35 -20.50
N ILE A 140 -7.44 -8.14 -21.50
CA ILE A 140 -7.41 -9.61 -21.44
C ILE A 140 -5.97 -10.12 -21.40
N GLU A 141 -5.07 -9.57 -22.22
CA GLU A 141 -3.67 -9.98 -22.21
C GLU A 141 -2.95 -9.58 -20.93
N LEU A 142 -3.25 -8.39 -20.40
CA LEU A 142 -2.75 -7.92 -19.12
C LEU A 142 -3.25 -8.81 -17.97
N GLU A 143 -4.54 -9.18 -17.97
CA GLU A 143 -5.12 -10.11 -17.01
C GLU A 143 -4.47 -11.50 -17.06
N LYS A 144 -4.17 -12.02 -18.26
CA LYS A 144 -3.45 -13.29 -18.41
C LYS A 144 -2.06 -13.24 -17.78
N ARG A 145 -1.36 -12.10 -17.88
CA ARG A 145 -0.02 -11.89 -17.32
C ARG A 145 -0.01 -11.61 -15.80
N ARG A 146 -1.10 -11.09 -15.23
CA ARG A 146 -1.18 -10.80 -13.78
C ARG A 146 -1.08 -12.06 -12.94
N SER A 147 -0.36 -11.98 -11.82
CA SER A 147 -0.28 -13.05 -10.81
C SER A 147 -1.58 -13.21 -10.02
N ILE A 148 -2.36 -12.14 -9.88
CA ILE A 148 -3.66 -12.13 -9.20
C ILE A 148 -4.75 -11.88 -10.24
N LYS A 149 -5.73 -12.79 -10.30
CA LYS A 149 -6.85 -12.69 -11.24
C LYS A 149 -8.02 -11.92 -10.60
N VAL A 150 -8.36 -10.79 -11.19
CA VAL A 150 -9.35 -9.83 -10.67
C VAL A 150 -10.43 -9.47 -11.71
N PHE A 151 -10.32 -9.94 -12.95
CA PHE A 151 -11.32 -9.68 -13.97
C PHE A 151 -12.70 -10.18 -13.55
N GLY A 152 -13.72 -9.33 -13.72
CA GLY A 152 -15.10 -9.62 -13.29
C GLY A 152 -15.36 -9.52 -11.79
N LYS A 153 -14.35 -9.20 -10.96
CA LYS A 153 -14.53 -8.95 -9.53
C LYS A 153 -14.79 -7.48 -9.23
N SER A 154 -15.59 -7.22 -8.19
CA SER A 154 -15.98 -5.86 -7.81
C SER A 154 -14.81 -5.05 -7.24
N MET A 155 -14.69 -3.79 -7.68
CA MET A 155 -13.78 -2.79 -7.09
C MET A 155 -14.00 -2.61 -5.59
N PHE A 156 -15.23 -2.86 -5.11
CA PHE A 156 -15.59 -2.79 -3.69
C PHE A 156 -14.72 -3.73 -2.82
N ILE A 157 -14.43 -4.95 -3.30
CA ILE A 157 -13.57 -5.90 -2.58
C ILE A 157 -12.18 -5.31 -2.37
N GLY A 158 -11.64 -4.69 -3.43
CA GLY A 158 -10.35 -4.01 -3.36
C GLY A 158 -10.36 -2.86 -2.35
N LEU A 159 -11.40 -2.03 -2.36
CA LEU A 159 -11.56 -0.92 -1.42
C LEU A 159 -11.68 -1.39 0.04
N THR A 160 -12.43 -2.47 0.30
CA THR A 160 -12.51 -3.09 1.63
C THR A 160 -11.16 -3.59 2.09
N LEU A 161 -10.39 -4.27 1.22
CA LEU A 161 -9.03 -4.71 1.53
C LEU A 161 -8.10 -3.53 1.80
N THR A 162 -8.23 -2.43 1.06
CA THR A 162 -7.47 -1.20 1.30
C THR A 162 -7.78 -0.60 2.67
N PHE A 163 -9.07 -0.50 3.04
CA PHE A 163 -9.46 0.04 4.34
C PHE A 163 -8.97 -0.85 5.48
N PHE A 164 -9.11 -2.17 5.34
CA PHE A 164 -8.57 -3.14 6.29
C PHE A 164 -7.05 -3.00 6.45
N ALA A 165 -6.31 -2.88 5.34
CA ALA A 165 -4.87 -2.66 5.38
C ALA A 165 -4.51 -1.34 6.09
N GLY A 166 -5.26 -0.26 5.83
CA GLY A 166 -5.08 1.01 6.51
C GLY A 166 -5.30 0.92 8.03
N VAL A 167 -6.32 0.19 8.49
CA VAL A 167 -6.52 -0.08 9.92
C VAL A 167 -5.34 -0.86 10.49
N CYS A 168 -4.90 -1.92 9.83
CA CYS A 168 -3.75 -2.70 10.26
C CYS A 168 -2.48 -1.86 10.39
N PHE A 169 -2.18 -1.03 9.39
CA PHE A 169 -1.04 -0.13 9.41
C PHE A 169 -1.16 0.99 10.46
N SER A 170 -2.39 1.43 10.77
CA SER A 170 -2.62 2.41 11.84
C SER A 170 -2.30 1.87 13.23
N LEU A 171 -2.28 0.55 13.42
CA LEU A 171 -2.20 -0.07 14.74
C LEU A 171 -0.83 -0.68 15.07
N PHE A 172 0.02 -1.00 14.08
CA PHE A 172 1.29 -1.68 14.36
C PHE A 172 2.26 -0.80 15.17
N SER A 173 2.37 0.48 14.83
CA SER A 173 3.25 1.45 15.50
C SER A 173 2.75 1.75 16.92
N PRO A 174 1.44 2.03 17.16
CA PRO A 174 0.85 2.08 18.51
C PRO A 174 1.06 0.83 19.36
N ALA A 175 0.89 -0.38 18.79
CA ALA A 175 1.14 -1.62 19.50
C ALA A 175 2.61 -1.75 19.91
N PHE A 176 3.54 -1.37 19.01
CA PHE A 176 4.97 -1.38 19.32
C PHE A 176 5.34 -0.33 20.38
N ASN A 177 4.73 0.85 20.33
CA ASN A 177 4.87 1.90 21.32
C ASN A 177 4.44 1.40 22.71
N LEU A 178 3.28 0.76 22.81
CA LEU A 178 2.83 0.12 24.06
C LEU A 178 3.79 -0.95 24.57
N ALA A 179 4.34 -1.78 23.68
CA ALA A 179 5.29 -2.81 24.05
C ALA A 179 6.55 -2.26 24.72
N THR A 180 7.01 -1.10 24.27
CA THR A 180 8.28 -0.50 24.71
C THR A 180 8.11 0.55 25.80
N ASN A 181 6.94 1.17 25.91
CA ASN A 181 6.70 2.31 26.81
C ASN A 181 5.68 2.04 27.90
N ASP A 182 4.90 0.98 27.77
CA ASP A 182 3.91 0.52 28.75
C ASP A 182 3.02 1.63 29.31
N GLN A 183 2.49 2.49 28.44
CA GLN A 183 1.61 3.60 28.88
C GLN A 183 0.31 3.14 29.52
N TRP A 184 -0.11 1.90 29.27
CA TRP A 184 -1.28 1.30 29.92
C TRP A 184 -0.95 0.63 31.27
N HIS A 185 0.29 0.75 31.77
CA HIS A 185 0.71 0.18 33.05
C HIS A 185 0.38 -1.31 33.18
N THR A 186 0.60 -2.07 32.11
CA THR A 186 0.31 -3.50 32.04
C THR A 186 1.41 -4.36 32.69
N LEU A 187 2.59 -3.78 32.89
CA LEU A 187 3.69 -4.42 33.60
C LEU A 187 3.52 -4.25 35.12
N LYS A 188 3.90 -5.28 35.88
CA LYS A 188 3.99 -5.19 37.34
C LYS A 188 5.03 -4.16 37.74
N GLN A 189 4.82 -3.52 38.89
CA GLN A 189 5.76 -2.53 39.43
C GLN A 189 7.16 -3.14 39.59
N GLY A 190 8.18 -2.47 39.05
CA GLY A 190 9.58 -2.91 39.08
C GLY A 190 10.03 -3.80 37.92
N VAL A 191 9.11 -4.22 37.02
CA VAL A 191 9.50 -4.97 35.81
C VAL A 191 10.07 -3.98 34.76
N PRO A 192 11.27 -4.24 34.21
CA PRO A 192 11.85 -3.35 33.21
C PRO A 192 11.06 -3.43 31.90
N LYS A 193 10.89 -2.26 31.27
CA LYS A 193 10.27 -2.14 29.93
C LYS A 193 11.14 -2.82 28.88
N LEU A 194 10.52 -3.27 27.79
CA LEU A 194 11.28 -3.84 26.67
C LEU A 194 12.08 -2.74 25.97
N VAL A 195 13.38 -2.97 25.83
CA VAL A 195 14.20 -2.17 24.92
C VAL A 195 13.77 -2.42 23.47
N VAL A 196 14.00 -1.42 22.61
CA VAL A 196 13.57 -1.40 21.21
C VAL A 196 13.99 -2.65 20.45
N TYR A 197 15.23 -3.10 20.64
CA TYR A 197 15.78 -4.28 19.96
C TYR A 197 15.06 -5.57 20.36
N THR A 198 14.72 -5.73 21.64
CA THR A 198 14.00 -6.90 22.14
C THR A 198 12.56 -6.90 21.66
N ALA A 199 11.88 -5.75 21.70
CA ALA A 199 10.55 -5.62 21.13
C ALA A 199 10.55 -5.91 19.62
N PHE A 200 11.54 -5.38 18.89
CA PHE A 200 11.68 -5.59 17.45
C PHE A 200 11.97 -7.05 17.09
N PHE A 201 12.69 -7.79 17.93
CA PHE A 201 12.86 -9.23 17.77
C PHE A 201 11.51 -9.96 17.82
N TYR A 202 10.72 -9.77 18.88
CA TYR A 202 9.40 -10.43 19.01
C TYR A 202 8.40 -10.01 17.93
N PHE A 203 8.41 -8.72 17.57
CA PHE A 203 7.68 -8.18 16.43
C PHE A 203 8.05 -8.94 15.14
N SER A 204 9.34 -9.06 14.83
CA SER A 204 9.83 -9.72 13.62
C SER A 204 9.54 -11.22 13.59
N VAL A 205 9.69 -11.90 14.73
CA VAL A 205 9.34 -13.33 14.87
C VAL A 205 7.85 -13.53 14.59
N SER A 206 6.98 -12.69 15.15
CA SER A 206 5.55 -12.79 14.89
C SER A 206 5.19 -12.52 13.43
N CYS A 207 5.83 -11.53 12.79
CA CYS A 207 5.70 -11.28 11.34
C CYS A 207 6.06 -12.51 10.53
N PHE A 208 7.20 -13.13 10.85
CA PHE A 208 7.68 -14.32 10.15
C PHE A 208 6.70 -15.48 10.30
N VAL A 209 6.24 -15.77 11.53
CA VAL A 209 5.33 -16.87 11.81
C VAL A 209 3.99 -16.68 11.09
N ILE A 210 3.36 -15.51 11.21
CA ILE A 210 2.07 -15.27 10.56
C ILE A 210 2.21 -15.26 9.03
N ALA A 211 3.28 -14.67 8.48
CA ALA A 211 3.53 -14.69 7.06
C ALA A 211 3.72 -16.12 6.55
N LEU A 212 4.47 -16.95 7.27
CA LEU A 212 4.66 -18.36 6.92
C LEU A 212 3.34 -19.13 6.93
N VAL A 213 2.54 -18.98 7.99
CA VAL A 213 1.22 -19.63 8.11
C VAL A 213 0.30 -19.20 6.96
N LEU A 214 0.19 -17.90 6.69
CA LEU A 214 -0.69 -17.37 5.64
C LEU A 214 -0.22 -17.77 4.23
N ASN A 215 1.09 -17.71 3.96
CA ASN A 215 1.64 -18.12 2.66
C ASN A 215 1.41 -19.62 2.40
N ILE A 216 1.64 -20.48 3.40
CA ILE A 216 1.35 -21.91 3.28
C ILE A 216 -0.15 -22.14 3.08
N SER A 217 -1.00 -21.44 3.84
CA SER A 217 -2.46 -21.53 3.69
C SER A 217 -2.90 -21.16 2.27
N PHE A 218 -2.40 -20.05 1.72
CA PHE A 218 -2.72 -19.59 0.36
C PHE A 218 -2.11 -20.45 -0.74
N LEU A 219 -1.07 -21.23 -0.46
CA LEU A 219 -0.57 -22.22 -1.41
C LEU A 219 -1.62 -23.32 -1.69
N TYR A 220 -2.26 -23.81 -0.63
CA TYR A 220 -3.25 -24.90 -0.72
C TYR A 220 -4.68 -24.38 -0.97
N HIS A 221 -4.98 -23.18 -0.49
CA HIS A 221 -6.25 -22.47 -0.65
C HIS A 221 -6.02 -21.10 -1.31
N PRO A 222 -5.63 -21.08 -2.59
CA PRO A 222 -5.34 -19.84 -3.30
C PRO A 222 -6.56 -18.95 -3.36
N ALA A 223 -6.38 -17.70 -2.97
CA ALA A 223 -7.37 -16.68 -3.16
C ALA A 223 -7.45 -16.28 -4.65
N LEU A 224 -8.62 -15.86 -5.10
CA LEU A 224 -8.81 -15.15 -6.37
C LEU A 224 -8.48 -15.96 -7.64
N GLY A 225 -8.85 -17.24 -7.66
CA GLY A 225 -8.85 -18.04 -8.90
C GLY A 225 -7.47 -18.44 -9.43
N VAL A 226 -6.43 -18.33 -8.59
CA VAL A 226 -5.10 -18.87 -8.88
C VAL A 226 -5.12 -20.39 -8.70
N SER A 227 -4.35 -21.12 -9.50
CA SER A 227 -4.25 -22.57 -9.39
C SER A 227 -3.60 -22.97 -8.06
N LYS A 228 -4.06 -24.08 -7.48
CA LYS A 228 -3.45 -24.65 -6.26
C LYS A 228 -1.98 -24.97 -6.53
N SER A 229 -1.13 -24.68 -5.57
CA SER A 229 0.29 -25.02 -5.61
C SER A 229 0.63 -25.97 -4.46
N SER A 230 1.88 -26.45 -4.43
CA SER A 230 2.39 -27.31 -3.37
C SER A 230 3.67 -26.72 -2.78
N PHE A 231 3.95 -27.06 -1.52
CA PHE A 231 5.14 -26.55 -0.84
C PHE A 231 6.44 -26.92 -1.59
N LYS A 232 6.49 -28.10 -2.21
CA LYS A 232 7.63 -28.53 -3.05
C LYS A 232 7.78 -27.67 -4.30
N ALA A 233 6.66 -27.35 -4.96
CA ALA A 233 6.68 -26.45 -6.13
C ALA A 233 7.13 -25.05 -5.75
N TYR A 234 6.66 -24.53 -4.61
CA TYR A 234 7.14 -23.26 -4.06
C TYR A 234 8.66 -23.29 -3.90
N LEU A 235 9.22 -24.21 -3.12
CA LEU A 235 10.66 -24.27 -2.87
C LEU A 235 11.51 -24.40 -4.14
N LYS A 236 10.99 -25.04 -5.19
CA LYS A 236 11.72 -25.21 -6.47
C LYS A 236 11.71 -23.94 -7.33
N ASP A 237 10.66 -23.12 -7.25
CA ASP A 237 10.55 -21.92 -8.05
C ASP A 237 11.39 -20.78 -7.46
N TRP A 238 12.43 -20.35 -8.17
CA TRP A 238 13.34 -19.28 -7.74
C TRP A 238 13.16 -17.97 -8.52
N ASN A 239 12.21 -17.94 -9.46
CA ASN A 239 12.05 -16.78 -10.32
C ASN A 239 11.53 -15.57 -9.53
N GLY A 240 12.26 -14.44 -9.58
CA GLY A 240 11.87 -13.21 -8.89
C GLY A 240 12.06 -13.20 -7.37
N ARG A 241 12.51 -14.29 -6.73
CA ARG A 241 12.70 -14.34 -5.26
C ARG A 241 13.70 -13.34 -4.72
N GLY A 242 14.75 -13.02 -5.47
CA GLY A 242 15.72 -12.00 -5.09
C GLY A 242 15.07 -10.64 -4.81
N TRP A 243 14.09 -10.26 -5.63
CA TRP A 243 13.31 -9.03 -5.42
C TRP A 243 12.42 -9.11 -4.19
N ALA A 244 11.81 -10.27 -3.91
CA ALA A 244 11.02 -10.47 -2.69
C ALA A 244 11.88 -10.38 -1.42
N PHE A 245 13.08 -10.98 -1.43
CA PHE A 245 14.02 -10.88 -0.32
C PHE A 245 14.52 -9.45 -0.12
N LEU A 246 14.86 -8.75 -1.20
CA LEU A 246 15.28 -7.35 -1.12
C LEU A 246 14.17 -6.45 -0.59
N ALA A 247 12.93 -6.61 -1.06
CA ALA A 247 11.78 -5.86 -0.56
C ALA A 247 11.52 -6.15 0.92
N GLY A 248 11.57 -7.42 1.33
CA GLY A 248 11.43 -7.82 2.74
C GLY A 248 12.53 -7.25 3.62
N PHE A 249 13.79 -7.27 3.14
CA PHE A 249 14.93 -6.69 3.83
C PHE A 249 14.77 -5.17 4.00
N LEU A 250 14.44 -4.44 2.93
CA LEU A 250 14.26 -2.98 2.98
C LEU A 250 13.07 -2.59 3.88
N CYS A 251 11.96 -3.34 3.83
CA CYS A 251 10.82 -3.13 4.70
C CYS A 251 11.16 -3.38 6.17
N GLY A 252 11.79 -4.51 6.49
CA GLY A 252 12.20 -4.84 7.85
C GLY A 252 13.21 -3.84 8.41
N PHE A 253 14.21 -3.46 7.60
CA PHE A 253 15.21 -2.47 7.97
C PHE A 253 14.57 -1.09 8.21
N GLY A 254 13.68 -0.64 7.32
CA GLY A 254 12.93 0.60 7.46
C GLY A 254 12.08 0.63 8.74
N ASN A 255 11.37 -0.45 9.06
CA ASN A 255 10.61 -0.55 10.31
C ASN A 255 11.52 -0.49 11.54
N GLY A 256 12.68 -1.16 11.51
CA GLY A 256 13.68 -1.06 12.57
C GLY A 256 14.14 0.38 12.82
N LEU A 257 14.45 1.11 11.75
CA LEU A 257 14.80 2.54 11.84
C LEU A 257 13.63 3.40 12.33
N GLN A 258 12.41 3.14 11.86
CA GLN A 258 11.19 3.83 12.31
C GLN A 258 11.02 3.68 13.83
N PHE A 259 11.17 2.48 14.38
CA PHE A 259 11.00 2.24 15.81
C PHE A 259 12.12 2.85 16.66
N MET A 260 13.38 2.80 16.20
CA MET A 260 14.49 3.48 16.87
C MET A 260 14.29 4.99 16.87
N GLY A 261 13.89 5.56 15.73
CA GLY A 261 13.52 6.97 15.61
C GLY A 261 12.34 7.33 16.50
N GLY A 262 11.31 6.50 16.56
CA GLY A 262 10.14 6.70 17.43
C GLY A 262 10.51 6.73 18.91
N GLN A 263 11.46 5.92 19.33
CA GLN A 263 11.95 5.93 20.72
C GLN A 263 12.78 7.16 21.05
N ALA A 264 13.56 7.65 20.09
CA ALA A 264 14.40 8.83 20.29
C ALA A 264 13.64 10.17 20.17
N ALA A 265 12.68 10.23 19.25
CA ALA A 265 12.06 11.47 18.76
C ALA A 265 10.51 11.50 18.88
N GLY A 266 9.91 10.39 19.34
CA GLY A 266 8.47 10.20 19.49
C GLY A 266 7.83 9.41 18.35
N TYR A 267 7.01 8.42 18.70
CA TYR A 267 6.39 7.52 17.72
C TYR A 267 5.45 8.24 16.76
N ALA A 268 4.78 9.30 17.21
CA ALA A 268 3.87 10.07 16.36
C ALA A 268 4.65 10.79 15.23
N ALA A 269 5.83 11.34 15.52
CA ALA A 269 6.69 11.93 14.49
C ALA A 269 7.30 10.86 13.57
N ALA A 270 7.63 9.68 14.11
CA ALA A 270 8.18 8.58 13.31
C ALA A 270 7.22 8.02 12.26
N ASP A 271 5.90 8.19 12.44
CA ASP A 271 4.89 7.83 11.45
C ASP A 271 5.00 8.68 10.15
N ALA A 272 5.84 9.73 10.11
CA ALA A 272 6.21 10.43 8.88
C ALA A 272 6.81 9.51 7.79
N VAL A 273 7.35 8.34 8.17
CA VAL A 273 7.81 7.29 7.22
C VAL A 273 6.68 6.80 6.31
N GLN A 274 5.42 6.99 6.70
CA GLN A 274 4.23 6.60 5.94
C GLN A 274 3.93 7.52 4.76
N ALA A 275 4.85 8.40 4.37
CA ALA A 275 4.75 9.16 3.12
C ALA A 275 5.02 8.31 1.86
N LEU A 276 4.55 7.05 1.86
CA LEU A 276 4.53 6.12 0.73
C LEU A 276 3.91 6.73 -0.54
N PRO A 277 2.88 7.60 -0.47
CA PRO A 277 2.35 8.28 -1.65
C PRO A 277 3.39 9.09 -2.44
N LEU A 278 4.44 9.62 -1.81
CA LEU A 278 5.51 10.34 -2.51
C LEU A 278 6.29 9.40 -3.43
N VAL A 279 6.72 8.26 -2.90
CA VAL A 279 7.55 7.28 -3.62
C VAL A 279 6.72 6.58 -4.70
N SER A 280 5.47 6.19 -4.37
CA SER A 280 4.60 5.53 -5.33
C SER A 280 4.19 6.45 -6.48
N THR A 281 3.86 7.71 -6.18
CA THR A 281 3.57 8.71 -7.21
C THR A 281 4.80 9.00 -8.07
N PHE A 282 5.98 9.11 -7.46
CA PHE A 282 7.23 9.30 -8.20
C PHE A 282 7.44 8.18 -9.23
N TRP A 283 7.27 6.92 -8.82
CA TRP A 283 7.37 5.79 -9.76
C TRP A 283 6.24 5.77 -10.78
N GLY A 284 5.01 6.13 -10.39
CA GLY A 284 3.87 6.32 -11.30
C GLY A 284 4.16 7.33 -12.41
N VAL A 285 4.82 8.44 -12.06
CA VAL A 285 5.20 9.49 -13.02
C VAL A 285 6.38 9.05 -13.90
N VAL A 286 7.47 8.54 -13.30
CA VAL A 286 8.75 8.30 -13.99
C VAL A 286 8.77 6.98 -14.77
N LEU A 287 8.39 5.87 -14.13
CA LEU A 287 8.48 4.53 -14.74
C LEU A 287 7.22 4.19 -15.55
N PHE A 288 6.05 4.42 -14.97
CA PHE A 288 4.79 4.02 -15.58
C PHE A 288 4.23 5.09 -16.54
N GLY A 289 4.74 6.32 -16.47
CA GLY A 289 4.30 7.41 -17.33
C GLY A 289 2.81 7.72 -17.19
N GLU A 290 2.21 7.47 -16.02
CA GLU A 290 0.76 7.57 -15.75
C GLU A 290 0.19 8.95 -16.07
N TYR A 291 1.02 9.98 -15.98
CA TYR A 291 0.66 11.38 -16.18
C TYR A 291 1.21 11.96 -17.48
N ARG A 292 1.75 11.13 -18.39
CA ARG A 292 2.39 11.60 -19.62
C ARG A 292 1.35 12.26 -20.54
N ARG A 293 1.65 13.49 -20.98
CA ARG A 293 0.75 14.35 -21.79
C ARG A 293 -0.60 14.65 -21.12
N SER A 294 -0.66 14.62 -19.78
CA SER A 294 -1.86 15.06 -19.07
C SER A 294 -2.00 16.59 -19.11
N SER A 295 -3.19 17.10 -18.79
CA SER A 295 -3.49 18.52 -18.89
C SER A 295 -2.66 19.35 -17.89
N ARG A 296 -2.52 20.65 -18.15
CA ARG A 296 -1.86 21.58 -17.21
C ARG A 296 -2.49 21.50 -15.81
N ARG A 297 -3.81 21.34 -15.74
CA ARG A 297 -4.55 21.16 -14.47
C ARG A 297 -4.06 19.95 -13.69
N THR A 298 -3.92 18.79 -14.36
CA THR A 298 -3.44 17.56 -13.73
C THR A 298 -2.02 17.73 -13.19
N TYR A 299 -1.13 18.40 -13.94
CA TYR A 299 0.23 18.67 -13.47
C TYR A 299 0.28 19.62 -12.28
N ILE A 300 -0.56 20.67 -12.25
CA ILE A 300 -0.66 21.58 -11.11
C ILE A 300 -1.13 20.82 -9.86
N LEU A 301 -2.20 20.03 -9.98
CA LEU A 301 -2.71 19.22 -8.85
C LEU A 301 -1.67 18.22 -8.35
N LEU A 302 -0.93 17.59 -9.27
CA LEU A 302 0.12 16.62 -8.95
C LEU A 302 1.27 17.29 -8.17
N PHE A 303 1.73 18.46 -8.64
CA PHE A 303 2.75 19.23 -7.95
C PHE A 303 2.28 19.68 -6.56
N SER A 304 1.06 20.22 -6.46
CA SER A 304 0.48 20.65 -5.17
C SER A 304 0.34 19.48 -4.19
N MET A 305 -0.07 18.30 -4.68
CA MET A 305 -0.17 17.08 -3.87
C MET A 305 1.20 16.68 -3.31
N LEU A 306 2.22 16.59 -4.17
CA LEU A 306 3.58 16.22 -3.75
C LEU A 306 4.17 17.23 -2.78
N PHE A 307 3.96 18.53 -3.03
CA PHE A 307 4.37 19.59 -2.12
C PHE A 307 3.73 19.44 -0.73
N MET A 308 2.43 19.17 -0.67
CA MET A 308 1.73 19.00 0.60
C MET A 308 2.20 17.75 1.36
N PHE A 309 2.52 16.65 0.68
CA PHE A 309 3.14 15.49 1.33
C PHE A 309 4.54 15.80 1.87
N ILE A 310 5.37 16.53 1.13
CA ILE A 310 6.71 16.94 1.60
C ILE A 310 6.58 17.86 2.82
N ALA A 311 5.67 18.83 2.77
CA ALA A 311 5.39 19.71 3.90
C ALA A 311 4.88 18.91 5.12
N ALA A 312 3.95 17.97 4.92
CA ALA A 312 3.44 17.11 5.98
C ALA A 312 4.57 16.33 6.67
N VAL A 313 5.47 15.70 5.89
CA VAL A 313 6.63 14.98 6.42
C VAL A 313 7.54 15.91 7.23
N GLY A 314 7.89 17.07 6.67
CA GLY A 314 8.75 18.04 7.36
C GLY A 314 8.14 18.53 8.67
N ILE A 315 6.85 18.82 8.69
CA ILE A 315 6.13 19.27 9.88
C ILE A 315 6.01 18.14 10.93
N LEU A 316 5.67 16.92 10.52
CA LEU A 316 5.62 15.77 11.43
C LEU A 316 6.99 15.53 12.09
N MET A 317 8.08 15.57 11.32
CA MET A 317 9.43 15.44 11.84
C MET A 317 9.82 16.61 12.77
N ALA A 318 9.42 17.85 12.44
CA ALA A 318 9.66 19.03 13.27
C ALA A 318 8.88 18.99 14.60
N SER A 319 7.82 18.19 14.70
CA SER A 319 7.09 17.95 15.94
C SER A 319 7.81 17.02 16.92
N SER A 320 8.96 16.47 16.54
CA SER A 320 9.76 15.58 17.39
C SER A 320 10.02 16.16 18.77
N GLY A 321 9.95 15.29 19.77
CA GLY A 321 10.18 15.61 21.18
C GLY A 321 11.27 14.71 21.74
N HIS A 322 11.92 15.16 22.82
CA HIS A 322 12.90 14.35 23.54
C HIS A 322 12.28 13.77 24.80
N ARG A 323 12.49 12.47 25.01
CA ARG A 323 12.11 11.80 26.26
C ARG A 323 13.10 12.18 27.36
N LYS A 324 12.55 12.63 28.49
CA LYS A 324 13.32 12.92 29.71
C LYS A 324 13.56 11.64 30.50
#